data_AF-A0A9D5RZA4-F1
#
_entry.id   AF-A0A9D5RZA4-F1
#
_cell.length_a   1.000
_cell.length_b   1.000
_cell.length_c   1.000
_cell.angle_alpha   90.00
_cell.angle_beta   90.00
_cell.angle_gamma   90.00
#
_symmetry.space_group_name_H-M   'P 1'
#
loop_
_entity.id
_entity.type
_entity.pdbx_description
1 polymer ?
#
loop_
_entity_poly.entity_id
_entity_poly.type
_entity_poly.pdbx_seq_one_letter_code
_entity_poly.pdbx_strand_id
1 'polypeptide(L)'
;MKSKTIIQADEMLELLNKQWATIQDIMKIGALGRNKARNIKNEIERNIIDQGLKLPNNLVPMEKVIEYFKINLDFLVTINKSKNGEI
;
A
#
# COMPACT_ATOMS: atom_id res chain seq x y z
N MET A 1 -13.35 -17.88 -9.93
CA MET A 1 -12.29 -16.95 -9.48
C MET A 1 -12.95 -15.69 -8.95
N LYS A 2 -12.63 -15.23 -7.73
CA LYS A 2 -12.99 -13.85 -7.37
C LYS A 2 -12.20 -12.92 -8.30
N SER A 3 -12.89 -11.99 -8.96
CA SER A 3 -12.26 -10.97 -9.80
C SER A 3 -11.16 -10.26 -9.01
N LYS A 4 -10.06 -9.86 -9.66
CA LYS A 4 -9.10 -8.95 -9.03
C LYS A 4 -9.84 -7.64 -8.75
N THR A 5 -10.00 -7.30 -7.48
CA THR A 5 -10.56 -6.01 -7.10
C THR A 5 -9.55 -4.93 -7.46
N ILE A 6 -9.90 -4.07 -8.41
CA ILE A 6 -9.15 -2.86 -8.75
C ILE A 6 -9.79 -1.74 -7.95
N ILE A 7 -9.02 -1.08 -7.09
CA ILE A 7 -9.49 0.05 -6.28
C ILE A 7 -9.36 1.36 -7.06
N GLN A 8 -10.30 2.27 -6.82
CA GLN A 8 -10.35 3.59 -7.45
C GLN A 8 -9.37 4.55 -6.77
N ALA A 9 -9.13 5.72 -7.39
CA ALA A 9 -8.14 6.68 -6.91
C ALA A 9 -8.43 7.21 -5.49
N ASP A 10 -9.70 7.48 -5.19
CA ASP A 10 -10.20 7.87 -3.87
C ASP A 10 -9.94 6.79 -2.82
N GLU A 11 -10.38 5.54 -3.07
CA GLU A 11 -10.17 4.42 -2.15
C GLU A 11 -8.67 4.12 -1.95
N MET A 12 -7.86 4.23 -3.00
CA MET A 12 -6.40 4.09 -2.89
C MET A 12 -5.81 5.20 -2.00
N LEU A 13 -6.19 6.47 -2.19
CA LEU A 13 -5.69 7.57 -1.36
C LEU A 13 -6.07 7.40 0.12
N GLU A 14 -7.31 6.99 0.41
CA GLU A 14 -7.74 6.67 1.78
C GLU A 14 -6.91 5.55 2.40
N LEU A 15 -6.60 4.51 1.61
CA LEU A 15 -5.79 3.40 2.05
C LEU A 15 -4.34 3.83 2.34
N LEU A 16 -3.76 4.64 1.45
CA LEU A 16 -2.39 5.14 1.56
C LEU A 16 -2.22 6.20 2.66
N ASN A 17 -3.29 6.85 3.09
CA ASN A 17 -3.29 7.83 4.19
C ASN A 17 -3.17 7.20 5.59
N LYS A 18 -2.81 5.92 5.69
CA LYS A 18 -2.53 5.23 6.96
C LYS A 18 -1.04 5.32 7.28
N GLN A 19 -0.69 5.50 8.56
CA GLN A 19 0.72 5.41 8.99
C GLN A 19 1.29 3.99 8.80
N TRP A 20 0.48 2.97 9.11
CA TRP A 20 0.89 1.57 9.14
C TRP A 20 0.04 0.73 8.19
N ALA A 21 0.69 -0.18 7.48
CA ALA A 21 0.07 -1.13 6.58
C ALA A 21 -0.02 -2.53 7.22
N THR A 22 -1.20 -3.13 7.12
CA THR A 22 -1.44 -4.54 7.42
C THR A 22 -1.27 -5.39 6.17
N ILE A 23 -1.27 -6.72 6.34
CA ILE A 23 -1.33 -7.66 5.20
C ILE A 23 -2.58 -7.45 4.33
N GLN A 24 -3.72 -7.03 4.91
CA GLN A 24 -4.94 -6.77 4.14
C GLN A 24 -4.80 -5.51 3.29
N ASP A 25 -4.13 -4.48 3.81
CA ASP A 25 -3.84 -3.27 3.03
C ASP A 25 -2.93 -3.59 1.85
N ILE A 26 -1.86 -4.36 2.07
CA ILE A 26 -0.94 -4.81 0.99
C ILE A 26 -1.67 -5.67 -0.05
N MET A 27 -2.61 -6.54 0.38
CA MET A 27 -3.46 -7.31 -0.56
C MET A 27 -4.28 -6.39 -1.46
N LYS A 28 -4.90 -5.35 -0.90
CA LYS A 28 -5.72 -4.39 -1.64
C LYS A 28 -4.86 -3.55 -2.58
N ILE A 29 -3.78 -2.96 -2.08
CA ILE A 29 -2.87 -2.08 -2.85
C ILE A 29 -2.30 -2.82 -4.07
N GLY A 30 -1.81 -4.04 -3.89
CA GLY A 30 -1.16 -4.79 -4.97
C GLY A 30 -2.12 -5.68 -5.79
N ALA A 31 -3.42 -5.71 -5.48
CA ALA A 31 -4.39 -6.67 -6.02
C ALA A 31 -3.89 -8.14 -5.94
N LEU A 32 -3.41 -8.55 -4.76
CA LEU A 32 -2.70 -9.81 -4.52
C LEU A 32 -3.47 -10.79 -3.63
N GLY A 33 -3.17 -12.08 -3.79
CA GLY A 33 -3.52 -13.08 -2.79
C GLY A 33 -2.72 -12.94 -1.49
N ARG A 34 -3.31 -13.42 -0.38
CA ARG A 34 -2.75 -13.30 0.98
C ARG A 34 -1.31 -13.81 1.11
N ASN A 35 -0.95 -14.90 0.44
CA ASN A 35 0.39 -15.46 0.55
C ASN A 35 1.45 -14.53 -0.06
N LYS A 36 1.16 -13.95 -1.23
CA LYS A 36 2.06 -12.98 -1.87
C LYS A 36 2.16 -11.70 -1.04
N ALA A 37 1.04 -11.20 -0.50
CA ALA A 37 1.05 -10.05 0.39
C ALA A 37 1.86 -10.30 1.68
N ARG A 38 1.81 -11.52 2.25
CA ARG A 38 2.65 -11.91 3.39
C ARG A 38 4.14 -11.85 3.03
N ASN A 39 4.51 -12.40 1.88
CA ASN A 39 5.91 -12.42 1.45
C ASN A 39 6.46 -11.00 1.29
N ILE A 40 5.68 -10.10 0.68
CA ILE A 40 6.03 -8.69 0.52
C ILE A 40 6.16 -8.00 1.89
N LYS A 41 5.18 -8.21 2.79
CA LYS A 41 5.24 -7.65 4.15
C LYS A 41 6.53 -8.08 4.87
N ASN A 42 6.86 -9.38 4.80
CA ASN A 42 8.04 -9.93 5.44
C ASN A 42 9.35 -9.43 4.80
N GLU A 43 9.34 -9.17 3.48
CA GLU A 43 10.47 -8.56 2.78
C GLU A 43 10.71 -7.13 3.27
N ILE A 44 9.68 -6.30 3.33
CA ILE A 44 9.75 -4.93 3.86
C ILE A 44 10.19 -4.95 5.34
N GLU A 45 9.60 -5.83 6.15
CA GLU A 45 9.92 -5.99 7.57
C GLU A 45 11.40 -6.35 7.78
N ARG A 46 11.92 -7.34 7.04
CA ARG A 46 13.34 -7.71 7.10
C ARG A 46 14.26 -6.56 6.71
N ASN A 47 13.97 -5.86 5.61
CA ASN A 47 14.80 -4.74 5.17
C ASN A 47 14.92 -3.64 6.24
N ILE A 48 13.89 -3.44 7.07
CA ILE A 48 13.89 -2.46 8.16
C ILE A 48 14.63 -3.00 9.39
N ILE A 49 14.40 -4.28 9.75
CA ILE A 49 15.08 -4.92 10.88
C ILE A 49 16.59 -5.03 10.62
N ASP A 50 17.01 -5.30 9.39
CA ASP A 50 18.41 -5.36 8.98
C ASP A 50 19.12 -3.99 9.10
N GLN A 51 18.36 -2.90 9.13
CA GLN A 51 18.86 -1.55 9.44
C GLN A 51 18.94 -1.26 10.96
N GLY A 52 18.62 -2.22 11.81
CA GLY A 52 18.61 -2.08 13.27
C GLY A 52 17.37 -1.39 13.84
N LEU A 53 16.34 -1.17 13.02
CA LEU A 53 15.10 -0.51 13.43
C LEU A 53 14.07 -1.51 13.96
N LYS A 54 13.18 -1.03 14.83
CA LYS A 54 12.07 -1.83 15.40
C LYS A 54 10.76 -1.46 14.74
N LEU A 55 9.87 -2.45 14.59
CA LEU A 55 8.54 -2.29 14.03
C LEU A 55 7.47 -2.72 15.04
N PRO A 56 6.26 -2.11 14.98
CA PRO A 56 5.11 -2.65 15.68
C PRO A 56 4.77 -4.07 15.19
N ASN A 57 4.16 -4.87 16.07
CA ASN A 57 3.79 -6.24 15.73
C ASN A 57 2.88 -6.30 14.50
N ASN A 58 3.28 -7.12 13.52
CA ASN A 58 2.54 -7.39 12.29
C ASN A 58 2.25 -6.19 11.37
N LEU A 59 2.94 -5.07 11.54
CA LEU A 59 2.76 -3.85 10.74
C LEU A 59 4.07 -3.43 10.07
N VAL A 60 3.95 -2.82 8.89
CA VAL A 60 5.05 -2.14 8.20
C VAL A 60 4.66 -0.71 7.85
N PRO A 61 5.60 0.24 7.69
CA PRO A 61 5.27 1.61 7.31
C PRO A 61 4.59 1.65 5.95
N MET A 62 3.51 2.43 5.81
CA MET A 62 2.82 2.57 4.51
C MET A 62 3.72 3.19 3.45
N GLU A 63 4.61 4.11 3.83
CA GLU A 63 5.61 4.69 2.92
C GLU A 63 6.45 3.62 2.20
N LYS A 64 6.80 2.53 2.90
CA LYS A 64 7.60 1.44 2.33
C LYS A 64 6.79 0.54 1.44
N VAL A 65 5.49 0.45 1.66
CA VAL A 65 4.56 -0.21 0.75
C VAL A 65 4.38 0.62 -0.53
N ILE A 66 4.22 1.94 -0.42
CA ILE A 66 4.15 2.88 -1.55
C ILE A 66 5.42 2.76 -2.42
N GLU A 67 6.58 2.78 -1.77
CA GLU A 67 7.89 2.61 -2.42
C GLU A 67 7.99 1.27 -3.14
N TYR A 68 7.61 0.17 -2.48
CA TYR A 68 7.67 -1.18 -3.04
C TYR A 68 6.85 -1.32 -4.33
N PHE A 69 5.61 -0.80 -4.33
CA PHE A 69 4.73 -0.86 -5.50
C PHE A 69 4.97 0.27 -6.51
N LYS A 70 5.89 1.20 -6.22
CA LYS A 70 6.20 2.37 -7.05
C LYS A 70 4.94 3.19 -7.39
N ILE A 71 4.09 3.41 -6.39
CA ILE A 71 2.85 4.16 -6.59
C ILE A 71 3.18 5.64 -6.79
N ASN A 72 2.73 6.21 -7.91
CA ASN A 72 2.86 7.64 -8.18
C ASN A 72 1.72 8.40 -7.47
N LEU A 73 2.03 8.98 -6.31
CA LEU A 73 1.07 9.75 -5.51
C LEU A 73 0.57 11.00 -6.24
N ASP A 74 1.44 11.71 -6.96
CA ASP A 74 1.07 12.93 -7.68
C ASP A 74 0.05 12.64 -8.78
N PHE A 75 0.27 11.56 -9.53
CA PHE A 75 -0.70 11.09 -10.52
C PHE A 75 -2.03 10.74 -9.85
N LEU A 76 -2.00 9.99 -8.74
CA LEU A 76 -3.19 9.56 -8.04
C LEU A 76 -4.03 10.74 -7.53
N VAL A 77 -3.37 11.74 -6.93
CA VAL A 77 -4.00 12.99 -6.47
C VAL A 77 -4.58 13.77 -7.65
N THR A 78 -3.85 13.87 -8.76
CA THR A 78 -4.30 14.58 -9.97
C THR A 78 -5.58 13.97 -10.53
N ILE A 79 -5.62 12.63 -10.67
CA ILE A 79 -6.81 11.93 -11.14
C ILE A 79 -7.98 12.09 -10.16
N ASN A 80 -7.72 12.05 -8.86
CA ASN A 80 -8.76 12.23 -7.85
C ASN A 80 -9.37 13.65 -7.89
N LYS A 81 -8.53 14.68 -8.03
CA LYS A 81 -8.99 16.07 -8.19
C LYS A 81 -9.80 16.27 -9.47
N SER A 82 -9.33 15.72 -10.58
CA SER A 82 -10.04 15.78 -11.87
C SER A 82 -11.43 15.13 -11.78
N LYS A 83 -11.52 13.97 -11.09
CA LYS A 83 -12.79 13.27 -10.85
C LYS A 83 -13.79 14.12 -10.03
N ASN A 84 -13.30 14.96 -9.12
CA ASN A 84 -14.11 15.82 -8.27
C ASN A 84 -14.38 17.22 -8.88
N GLY A 85 -13.86 17.52 -10.07
CA GLY A 85 -14.00 18.84 -10.71
C GLY A 85 -13.19 19.95 -10.03
N GLU A 86 -12.11 19.60 -9.32
CA GLU A 86 -11.22 20.55 -8.64
C GLU A 86 -10.12 21.11 -9.55
N ILE A 87 -9.91 20.48 -10.72
CA ILE A 87 -8.99 20.89 -11.80
C ILE A 87 -9.56 20.51 -13.16
#